data_AF-A0A1N7KPW8-F1
#
_entry.id   AF-A0A1N7KPW8-F1
#
_cell.length_a   1.000
_cell.length_b   1.000
_cell.length_c   1.000
_cell.angle_alpha   90.00
_cell.angle_beta   90.00
_cell.angle_gamma   90.00
#
_symmetry.space_group_name_H-M   'P 1'
#
loop_
_entity.id
_entity.type
_entity.pdbx_description
1 polymer ?
#
loop_
_entity_poly.entity_id
_entity_poly.type
_entity_poly.pdbx_seq_one_letter_code
_entity_poly.pdbx_strand_id
1 'polypeptide(L)'
;MSDASQRQTSLEAFRRHRHDVLNQLQIIRALVQMDRPDRALAAIDRLAEWLQSLGQAQQAVPSGAESMVWTLACCPHVMVDLRVETMPGEGIASQWCSFLQELEGQLAVAGKRVRLKVTITAHGVLVDAPDDPFDADVWQLRYPQIQFVRG
;
A
#
# COMPACT_ATOMS: atom_id res chain seq x y z
N MET A 1 -27.79 7.24 -0.92
CA MET A 1 -26.79 8.33 -0.88
C MET A 1 -25.35 7.83 -0.70
N SER A 2 -25.12 6.57 -0.29
CA SER A 2 -23.79 5.94 -0.14
C SER A 2 -23.04 5.70 -1.45
N ASP A 3 -23.76 5.28 -2.50
CA ASP A 3 -23.18 4.83 -3.77
C ASP A 3 -22.49 5.97 -4.59
N ALA A 4 -23.03 7.20 -4.50
CA ALA A 4 -22.42 8.36 -5.17
C ALA A 4 -21.12 8.83 -4.50
N SER A 5 -21.04 8.73 -3.17
CA SER A 5 -19.85 9.10 -2.39
C SER A 5 -18.72 8.07 -2.56
N GLN A 6 -19.05 6.78 -2.65
CA GLN A 6 -18.09 5.71 -2.99
C GLN A 6 -17.54 5.82 -4.43
N ARG A 7 -18.36 6.23 -5.39
CA ARG A 7 -17.89 6.48 -6.77
C ARG A 7 -16.97 7.68 -6.87
N GLN A 8 -17.22 8.74 -6.09
CA GLN A 8 -16.37 9.92 -6.10
C GLN A 8 -15.00 9.64 -5.47
N THR A 9 -14.96 8.90 -4.36
CA THR A 9 -13.72 8.49 -3.69
C THR A 9 -12.89 7.51 -4.53
N SER A 10 -13.52 6.57 -5.24
CA SER A 10 -12.80 5.66 -6.15
C SER A 10 -12.23 6.37 -7.38
N LEU A 11 -12.92 7.35 -7.95
CA LEU A 11 -12.39 8.17 -9.06
C LEU A 11 -11.19 9.02 -8.62
N GLU A 12 -11.22 9.58 -7.42
CA GLU A 12 -10.09 10.33 -6.86
C GLU A 12 -8.89 9.43 -6.61
N ALA A 13 -9.10 8.25 -6.03
CA ALA A 13 -8.06 7.25 -5.85
C ALA A 13 -7.44 6.82 -7.20
N PHE A 14 -8.27 6.57 -8.22
CA PHE A 14 -7.79 6.23 -9.55
C PHE A 14 -6.97 7.36 -10.20
N ARG A 15 -7.42 8.63 -10.06
CA ARG A 15 -6.67 9.79 -10.55
C ARG A 15 -5.31 9.90 -9.88
N ARG A 16 -5.25 9.69 -8.57
CA ARG A 16 -4.00 9.70 -7.79
C ARG A 16 -3.08 8.57 -8.20
N HIS A 17 -3.58 7.34 -8.25
CA HIS A 17 -2.83 6.19 -8.73
C HIS A 17 -2.20 6.43 -10.11
N ARG A 18 -3.00 6.93 -11.07
CA ARG A 18 -2.51 7.28 -12.40
C ARG A 18 -1.41 8.34 -12.35
N HIS A 19 -1.58 9.38 -11.53
CA HIS A 19 -0.57 10.41 -11.34
C HIS A 19 0.75 9.82 -10.83
N ASP A 20 0.68 8.93 -9.84
CA ASP A 20 1.86 8.33 -9.22
C ASP A 20 2.60 7.39 -10.19
N VAL A 21 1.88 6.59 -10.98
CA VAL A 21 2.46 5.78 -12.07
C VAL A 21 3.17 6.67 -13.10
N LEU A 22 2.51 7.75 -13.55
CA LEU A 22 3.11 8.68 -14.51
C LEU A 22 4.38 9.34 -13.97
N ASN A 23 4.38 9.72 -12.69
CA ASN A 23 5.55 10.31 -12.04
C ASN A 23 6.74 9.32 -12.03
N GLN A 24 6.49 8.04 -11.70
CA GLN A 24 7.54 7.00 -11.77
C GLN A 24 8.08 6.81 -13.19
N LEU A 25 7.21 6.80 -14.20
CA LEU A 25 7.61 6.70 -15.61
C LEU A 25 8.44 7.92 -16.06
N GLN A 26 8.12 9.11 -15.58
CA GLN A 26 8.91 10.31 -15.85
C GLN A 26 10.32 10.22 -15.25
N ILE A 27 10.45 9.72 -14.03
CA ILE A 27 11.75 9.47 -13.38
C ILE A 27 12.56 8.45 -14.19
N ILE A 28 11.95 7.33 -14.58
CA ILE A 28 12.60 6.31 -15.41
C ILE A 28 13.10 6.92 -16.72
N ARG A 29 12.25 7.68 -17.41
CA ARG A 29 12.62 8.36 -18.67
C ARG A 29 13.81 9.31 -18.46
N ALA A 30 13.82 10.09 -17.39
CA ALA A 30 14.93 10.98 -17.07
C ALA A 30 16.24 10.21 -16.83
N LEU A 31 16.18 9.09 -16.10
CA LEU A 31 17.35 8.24 -15.86
C LEU A 31 17.94 7.67 -17.16
N VAL A 32 17.09 7.25 -18.10
CA VAL A 32 17.52 6.79 -19.43
C VAL A 32 18.19 7.94 -20.20
N GLN A 33 17.60 9.13 -20.20
CA GLN A 33 18.15 10.30 -20.89
C GLN A 33 19.49 10.77 -20.31
N MET A 34 19.73 10.51 -19.02
CA MET A 34 20.99 10.82 -18.34
C MET A 34 22.05 9.73 -18.49
N ASP A 35 21.84 8.74 -19.35
CA ASP A 35 22.73 7.59 -19.55
C ASP A 35 23.00 6.81 -18.24
N ARG A 36 21.94 6.61 -17.44
CA ARG A 36 21.96 5.82 -16.20
C ARG A 36 21.09 4.56 -16.33
N PRO A 37 21.42 3.63 -17.25
CA PRO A 37 20.56 2.50 -17.60
C PRO A 37 20.30 1.58 -16.40
N ASP A 38 21.31 1.28 -15.57
CA ASP A 38 21.14 0.39 -14.42
C ASP A 38 20.16 0.97 -13.39
N ARG A 39 20.19 2.29 -13.18
CA ARG A 39 19.26 2.96 -12.26
C ARG A 39 17.85 3.03 -12.84
N ALA A 40 17.73 3.19 -14.16
CA ALA A 40 16.45 3.16 -14.86
C ALA A 40 15.82 1.76 -14.77
N LEU A 41 16.61 0.70 -14.99
CA LEU A 41 16.17 -0.68 -14.86
C LEU A 41 15.69 -0.98 -13.43
N ALA A 42 16.49 -0.63 -12.42
CA ALA A 42 16.08 -0.78 -11.03
C ALA A 42 14.81 0.04 -10.68
N ALA A 43 14.57 1.18 -11.32
CA ALA A 43 13.33 1.94 -11.15
C ALA A 43 12.13 1.25 -11.82
N ILE A 44 12.31 0.65 -12.99
CA ILE A 44 11.30 -0.18 -13.68
C ILE A 44 10.94 -1.38 -12.82
N ASP A 45 11.93 -2.13 -12.34
CA ASP A 45 11.71 -3.34 -11.53
C ASP A 45 10.88 -3.01 -10.29
N ARG A 46 11.22 -1.93 -9.59
CA ARG A 46 10.46 -1.48 -8.41
C ARG A 46 9.03 -1.03 -8.75
N LEU A 47 8.82 -0.41 -9.91
CA LEU A 47 7.46 -0.07 -10.37
C LEU A 47 6.67 -1.35 -10.67
N ALA A 48 7.29 -2.33 -11.33
CA ALA A 48 6.67 -3.61 -11.65
C ALA A 48 6.31 -4.40 -10.37
N GLU A 49 7.22 -4.47 -9.39
CA GLU A 49 6.97 -5.13 -8.10
C GLU A 49 5.79 -4.52 -7.36
N TRP A 50 5.70 -3.19 -7.30
CA TRP A 50 4.58 -2.50 -6.68
C TRP A 50 3.25 -2.81 -7.40
N LEU A 51 3.22 -2.72 -8.73
CA LEU A 51 2.01 -3.02 -9.51
C LEU A 51 1.60 -4.51 -9.38
N GLN A 52 2.56 -5.41 -9.29
CA GLN A 52 2.30 -6.83 -9.08
C GLN A 52 1.69 -7.08 -7.69
N SER A 53 2.24 -6.45 -6.65
CA SER A 53 1.69 -6.51 -5.29
C SER A 53 0.25 -5.98 -5.23
N LEU A 54 -0.05 -4.87 -5.94
CA LEU A 54 -1.42 -4.37 -6.07
C LEU A 54 -2.35 -5.37 -6.76
N GLY A 55 -1.89 -6.01 -7.84
CA GLY A 55 -2.66 -7.04 -8.55
C GLY A 55 -3.00 -8.23 -7.65
N GLN A 56 -2.05 -8.67 -6.81
CA GLN A 56 -2.27 -9.72 -5.82
C GLN A 56 -3.27 -9.29 -4.75
N ALA A 57 -3.14 -8.07 -4.23
CA ALA A 57 -4.08 -7.52 -3.26
C ALA A 57 -5.51 -7.42 -3.83
N GLN A 58 -5.65 -6.99 -5.09
CA GLN A 58 -6.94 -6.91 -5.77
C GLN A 58 -7.60 -8.28 -5.95
N GLN A 59 -6.82 -9.34 -6.14
CA GLN A 59 -7.34 -10.71 -6.22
C GLN A 59 -7.70 -11.28 -4.85
N ALA A 60 -6.99 -10.89 -3.80
CA ALA A 60 -7.21 -11.39 -2.45
C ALA A 60 -8.38 -10.71 -1.72
N VAL A 61 -8.63 -9.42 -2.01
CA VAL A 61 -9.66 -8.64 -1.30
C VAL A 61 -11.06 -8.92 -1.87
N PRO A 62 -12.03 -9.33 -1.04
CA PRO A 62 -13.41 -9.56 -1.49
C PRO A 62 -14.14 -8.26 -1.81
N SER A 63 -15.22 -8.36 -2.58
CA SER A 63 -16.14 -7.24 -2.84
C SER A 63 -16.67 -6.66 -1.53
N GLY A 64 -16.64 -5.33 -1.37
CA GLY A 64 -17.00 -4.61 -0.15
C GLY A 64 -15.82 -4.06 0.66
N ALA A 65 -14.57 -4.43 0.33
CA ALA A 65 -13.35 -3.92 0.95
C ALA A 65 -12.45 -3.14 -0.04
N GLU A 66 -13.05 -2.57 -1.09
CA GLU A 66 -12.35 -1.87 -2.17
C GLU A 66 -11.52 -0.68 -1.67
N SER A 67 -11.93 -0.03 -0.57
CA SER A 67 -11.21 1.08 0.05
C SER A 67 -9.78 0.69 0.47
N MET A 68 -9.56 -0.57 0.85
CA MET A 68 -8.24 -1.08 1.22
C MET A 68 -7.33 -1.16 -0.01
N VAL A 69 -7.85 -1.66 -1.13
CA VAL A 69 -7.13 -1.74 -2.41
C VAL A 69 -6.84 -0.33 -2.94
N TRP A 70 -7.82 0.57 -2.88
CA TRP A 70 -7.62 1.95 -3.32
C TRP A 70 -6.58 2.70 -2.51
N THR A 71 -6.53 2.43 -1.19
CA THR A 71 -5.50 3.03 -0.34
C THR A 71 -4.12 2.51 -0.72
N LEU A 72 -3.95 1.19 -0.90
CA LEU A 72 -2.69 0.61 -1.37
C LEU A 72 -2.26 1.19 -2.73
N ALA A 73 -3.20 1.41 -3.64
CA ALA A 73 -2.93 2.01 -4.95
C ALA A 73 -2.41 3.46 -4.87
N CYS A 74 -2.59 4.12 -3.73
CA CYS A 74 -2.07 5.46 -3.43
C CYS A 74 -0.80 5.44 -2.56
N CYS A 75 -0.26 4.27 -2.24
CA CYS A 75 0.91 4.07 -1.37
C CYS A 75 2.06 3.38 -2.14
N PRO A 76 2.75 4.07 -3.07
CA PRO A 76 3.79 3.48 -3.91
C PRO A 76 5.05 2.99 -3.17
N HIS A 77 5.25 3.38 -1.91
CA HIS A 77 6.37 2.91 -1.10
C HIS A 77 6.01 1.68 -0.25
N VAL A 78 4.74 1.26 -0.24
CA VAL A 78 4.27 0.09 0.49
C VAL A 78 3.91 -1.03 -0.48
N MET A 79 4.56 -2.17 -0.33
CA MET A 79 4.20 -3.43 -0.99
C MET A 79 3.60 -4.37 0.05
N VAL A 80 2.62 -5.17 -0.37
CA VAL A 80 1.96 -6.15 0.48
C VAL A 80 1.93 -7.53 -0.16
N ASP A 81 2.23 -8.54 0.64
CA ASP A 81 1.88 -9.94 0.42
C ASP A 81 0.60 -10.19 1.21
N LEU A 82 -0.55 -10.01 0.56
CA LEU A 82 -1.85 -9.95 1.22
C LEU A 82 -2.56 -11.31 1.21
N ARG A 83 -2.99 -11.74 2.40
CA ARG A 83 -3.91 -12.87 2.59
C ARG A 83 -5.16 -12.40 3.31
N VAL A 84 -6.33 -12.76 2.79
CA VAL A 84 -7.63 -12.47 3.43
C VAL A 84 -8.29 -13.78 3.82
N GLU A 85 -8.49 -13.99 5.11
CA GLU A 85 -9.17 -15.18 5.63
C GLU A 85 -10.66 -14.91 5.85
N THR A 86 -11.01 -13.68 6.24
CA THR A 86 -12.39 -13.26 6.44
C THR A 86 -12.52 -11.77 6.15
N MET A 87 -13.72 -11.34 5.74
CA MET A 87 -14.04 -9.91 5.56
C MET A 87 -13.75 -9.13 6.84
N PRO A 88 -12.95 -8.05 6.78
CA PRO A 88 -12.75 -7.16 7.91
C PRO A 88 -14.03 -6.35 8.16
N GLY A 89 -14.32 -6.06 9.43
CA GLY A 89 -15.32 -5.06 9.78
C GLY A 89 -14.91 -3.65 9.34
N GLU A 90 -15.87 -2.74 9.15
CA GLU A 90 -15.61 -1.37 8.66
C GLU A 90 -14.56 -0.61 9.48
N GLY A 91 -14.55 -0.78 10.80
CA GLY A 91 -13.54 -0.16 11.67
C GLY A 91 -12.10 -0.63 11.38
N ILE A 92 -11.93 -1.91 11.07
CA ILE A 92 -10.63 -2.51 10.78
C ILE A 92 -10.10 -1.97 9.45
N ALA A 93 -10.97 -1.91 8.42
CA ALA A 93 -10.62 -1.34 7.13
C ALA A 93 -10.20 0.14 7.26
N SER A 94 -10.91 0.93 8.06
CA SER A 94 -10.54 2.33 8.30
C SER A 94 -9.18 2.46 8.99
N GLN A 95 -8.91 1.69 10.04
CA GLN A 95 -7.61 1.73 10.73
C GLN A 95 -6.47 1.31 9.81
N TRP A 96 -6.68 0.25 9.02
CA TRP A 96 -5.73 -0.21 8.02
C TRP A 96 -5.38 0.88 7.00
N CYS A 97 -6.39 1.53 6.43
CA CYS A 97 -6.17 2.59 5.46
C CYS A 97 -5.40 3.77 6.06
N SER A 98 -5.75 4.19 7.29
CA SER A 98 -5.03 5.27 7.99
C SER A 98 -3.59 4.90 8.32
N PHE A 99 -3.33 3.66 8.71
CA PHE A 99 -1.97 3.15 8.94
C PHE A 99 -1.13 3.23 7.65
N LEU A 100 -1.66 2.71 6.54
CA LEU A 100 -0.95 2.71 5.25
C LEU A 100 -0.61 4.12 4.76
N GLN A 101 -1.55 5.06 4.88
CA GLN A 101 -1.34 6.44 4.46
C GLN A 101 -0.23 7.13 5.27
N GLU A 102 -0.18 6.86 6.57
CA GLU A 102 0.86 7.42 7.40
C GLU A 102 2.23 6.77 7.14
N LEU A 103 2.26 5.44 7.02
CA LEU A 103 3.47 4.71 6.67
C LEU A 103 4.04 5.18 5.32
N GLU A 104 3.17 5.35 4.31
CA GLU A 104 3.55 5.93 3.02
C GLU A 104 4.19 7.32 3.17
N GLY A 105 3.60 8.19 4.00
CA GLY A 105 4.16 9.51 4.28
C GLY A 105 5.58 9.45 4.88
N GLN A 106 5.78 8.56 5.86
CA GLN A 106 7.09 8.37 6.49
C GLN A 106 8.13 7.79 5.53
N LEU A 107 7.75 6.78 4.73
CA LEU A 107 8.61 6.14 3.75
C LEU A 107 9.00 7.08 2.61
N ALA A 108 8.06 7.89 2.12
CA ALA A 108 8.32 8.88 1.08
C ALA A 108 9.35 9.92 1.54
N VAL A 109 9.25 10.41 2.78
CA VAL A 109 10.24 11.34 3.36
C VAL A 109 11.61 10.68 3.52
N ALA A 110 11.64 9.41 3.94
CA ALA A 110 12.87 8.66 4.11
C ALA A 110 13.48 8.15 2.78
N GLY A 111 12.76 8.24 1.66
CA GLY A 111 13.14 7.64 0.39
C GLY A 111 13.24 6.10 0.46
N LYS A 112 12.48 5.48 1.38
CA LYS A 112 12.49 4.05 1.64
C LYS A 112 11.25 3.38 1.06
N ARG A 113 11.29 2.06 0.96
CA ARG A 113 10.16 1.21 0.59
C ARG A 113 10.15 0.00 1.49
N VAL A 114 8.97 -0.57 1.71
CA VAL A 114 8.81 -1.74 2.56
C VAL A 114 7.89 -2.78 1.92
N ARG A 115 8.15 -4.05 2.22
CA ARG A 115 7.24 -5.16 1.92
C ARG A 115 6.66 -5.68 3.23
N LEU A 116 5.34 -5.70 3.31
CA LEU A 116 4.58 -6.19 4.45
C LEU A 116 3.96 -7.54 4.11
N LYS A 117 4.02 -8.50 5.03
CA LYS A 117 3.16 -9.67 5.01
C LYS A 117 1.92 -9.35 5.83
N VAL A 118 0.76 -9.44 5.20
CA VAL A 118 -0.49 -8.95 5.78
C VAL A 118 -1.51 -10.07 5.78
N THR A 119 -2.06 -10.39 6.95
CA THR A 119 -3.19 -11.33 7.08
C THR A 119 -4.39 -10.59 7.65
N ILE A 120 -5.48 -10.54 6.89
CA ILE A 120 -6.75 -9.94 7.32
C ILE A 120 -7.68 -11.03 7.83
N THR A 121 -8.17 -10.85 9.04
CA THR A 121 -9.12 -11.74 9.72
C THR A 121 -10.37 -10.98 10.16
N ALA A 122 -11.37 -11.69 10.69
CA ALA A 122 -12.56 -11.07 11.27
C ALA A 122 -12.27 -10.17 12.49
N HIS A 123 -11.14 -10.39 13.18
CA HIS A 123 -10.83 -9.75 14.46
C HIS A 123 -9.78 -8.64 14.34
N GLY A 124 -9.12 -8.52 13.19
CA GLY A 124 -8.08 -7.52 12.97
C GLY A 124 -7.19 -7.84 11.78
N VAL A 125 -6.14 -7.03 11.63
CA VAL A 125 -5.09 -7.22 10.64
C VAL A 125 -3.80 -7.63 11.35
N LEU A 126 -3.16 -8.69 10.89
CA LEU A 126 -1.80 -9.05 11.29
C LEU A 126 -0.81 -8.50 10.27
N VAL A 127 0.20 -7.76 10.72
CA VAL A 127 1.24 -7.15 9.89
C VAL A 127 2.60 -7.66 10.37
N ASP A 128 3.35 -8.27 9.46
CA ASP A 128 4.75 -8.63 9.64
C ASP A 128 5.59 -7.88 8.60
N ALA A 129 6.69 -7.28 9.04
CA ALA A 129 7.63 -6.56 8.20
C ALA A 129 9.03 -7.12 8.40
N PRO A 130 9.35 -8.25 7.74
CA PRO A 130 10.56 -9.01 8.02
C PRO A 130 11.85 -8.21 7.73
N ASP A 131 11.76 -7.24 6.80
CA ASP A 131 12.93 -6.53 6.27
C ASP A 131 13.05 -5.08 6.77
N ASP A 132 12.09 -4.59 7.58
CA ASP A 132 12.12 -3.21 8.10
C ASP A 132 11.59 -3.15 9.54
N PRO A 133 12.47 -2.97 10.54
CA PRO A 133 12.06 -2.83 11.92
C PRO A 133 11.50 -1.42 12.15
N PHE A 134 10.25 -1.19 11.78
CA PHE A 134 9.51 -0.04 12.29
C PHE A 134 8.98 -0.34 13.70
N ASP A 135 8.89 0.70 14.54
CA ASP A 135 8.55 0.57 15.95
C ASP A 135 7.12 0.04 16.15
N ALA A 136 7.01 -1.28 16.25
CA ALA A 136 5.74 -2.00 16.36
C ALA A 136 4.91 -1.51 17.55
N ASP A 137 5.55 -1.05 18.63
CA ASP A 137 4.85 -0.62 19.85
C ASP A 137 4.18 0.74 19.64
N VAL A 138 4.83 1.66 18.93
CA VAL A 138 4.24 2.95 18.56
C VAL A 138 3.04 2.75 17.64
N TRP A 139 3.15 1.86 16.65
CA TRP A 139 2.05 1.58 15.74
C TRP A 139 0.89 0.85 16.43
N GLN A 140 1.19 -0.13 17.28
CA GLN A 140 0.20 -0.90 18.02
C GLN A 140 -0.66 0.00 18.93
N LEU A 141 -0.06 1.02 19.56
CA LEU A 141 -0.77 1.97 20.40
C LEU A 141 -1.78 2.81 19.60
N ARG A 142 -1.45 3.15 18.36
CA ARG A 142 -2.26 4.05 17.51
C ARG A 142 -3.31 3.32 16.70
N TYR A 143 -3.04 2.07 16.33
CA TYR A 143 -3.90 1.23 15.52
C TYR A 143 -4.19 -0.09 16.26
N PRO A 144 -5.01 -0.07 17.32
CA PRO A 144 -5.23 -1.22 18.20
C PRO A 144 -5.89 -2.43 17.52
N GLN A 145 -6.47 -2.25 16.32
CA GLN A 145 -7.03 -3.35 15.54
C GLN A 145 -6.04 -3.97 14.54
N ILE A 146 -4.81 -3.47 14.52
CA ILE A 146 -3.71 -4.01 13.74
C ILE A 146 -2.70 -4.59 14.72
N GLN A 147 -2.42 -5.89 14.59
CA GLN A 147 -1.39 -6.59 15.34
C GLN A 147 -0.08 -6.56 14.56
N PHE A 148 0.96 -5.99 15.16
CA PHE A 148 2.28 -5.93 14.55
C PHE A 148 3.16 -7.05 15.12
N VAL A 149 3.64 -7.94 14.25
CA VAL A 149 4.57 -9.01 14.65
C VAL A 149 5.94 -8.38 14.87
N ARG A 150 6.50 -8.61 16.06
CA ARG A 150 7.89 -8.22 16.36
C ARG A 150 8.83 -9.23 15.71
N GLY A 151 9.70 -8.75 14.83
CA GLY A 151 10.85 -9.50 14.31
C GLY A 151 11.95 -9.65 15.36
#